data_AF-A0A6M0SBG7-F1
#
_entry.id   AF-A0A6M0SBG7-F1
#
_cell.length_a   1.000
_cell.length_b   1.000
_cell.length_c   1.000
_cell.angle_alpha   90.00
_cell.angle_beta   90.00
_cell.angle_gamma   90.00
#
_symmetry.space_group_name_H-M   'P 1'
#
loop_
_entity.id
_entity.type
_entity.pdbx_description
1 polymer ?
#
loop_
_entity_poly.entity_id
_entity_poly.type
_entity_poly.pdbx_seq_one_letter_code
_entity_poly.pdbx_strand_id
1 'polypeptide(L)'
;MGSGIPFANNWAYLETELSWLERLLLVAVSQQRKHLKSVNQVAKNASDKATSDWWQGLIAVKKRAYDDTAPKSSDKPSLGYQKAIDKRILLSRASKVSLGLPTMQMVLGLSLFEKKLVLMALAPEVQVRYGRLYHYLQTGTNCEVGALPTVELALRLLCRNDLERRRARARLSGENSLIKRQVLQCVEGSSSTLLGSQIQLAPAWVEYLLAENPDPSWPLQFIAADRYAQLCRGRVTWPDLILADALKQRLQSVAEQPRLRLLLVGEPGVGKERSAIALATHLKQSLYILDLAQISPQDWPNCLTELGQAKYPIVLIKSAHHWLGRNSAIDTAALQHWLTKSSTHVFFIVHHRHLIRHQWRQQLTTIDIPMPNTELRLQLWQQIFPNGVKSMGKVRWTTLAEGLSLSTQQITEIGRMTQRLAGDEEITINHLQQALNQQEHFWKLR
;
A
#
# COMPACT_ATOMS: atom_id res chain seq x y z
N MET A 1 -15.45 -35.48 11.02
CA MET A 1 -15.95 -34.67 12.15
C MET A 1 -14.76 -33.93 12.74
N GLY A 2 -14.61 -32.63 12.46
CA GLY A 2 -13.45 -31.86 12.93
C GLY A 2 -13.71 -31.33 14.33
N SER A 3 -12.96 -31.81 15.31
CA SER A 3 -13.07 -31.42 16.71
C SER A 3 -12.93 -29.90 16.87
N GLY A 4 -13.91 -29.28 17.55
CA GLY A 4 -13.96 -27.84 17.83
C GLY A 4 -12.98 -27.40 18.91
N ILE A 5 -11.75 -27.90 18.88
CA ILE A 5 -10.72 -27.69 19.90
C ILE A 5 -9.75 -26.62 19.40
N PRO A 6 -9.39 -25.62 20.23
CA PRO A 6 -8.36 -24.64 19.89
C PRO A 6 -7.00 -25.32 19.64
N PHE A 7 -6.10 -24.64 18.94
CA PHE A 7 -4.70 -25.04 18.86
C PHE A 7 -4.05 -24.85 20.22
N ALA A 8 -3.23 -25.82 20.65
CA ALA A 8 -2.54 -25.76 21.92
C ALA A 8 -1.43 -24.69 21.95
N ASN A 9 -0.71 -24.53 20.85
CA ASN A 9 0.39 -23.58 20.68
C ASN A 9 0.62 -23.24 19.19
N ASN A 10 1.53 -22.32 18.92
CA ASN A 10 1.92 -21.91 17.56
C ASN A 10 2.44 -23.11 16.73
N TRP A 11 3.21 -24.00 17.36
CA TRP A 11 3.77 -25.20 16.70
C TRP A 11 2.71 -26.18 16.21
N ALA A 12 1.70 -26.50 17.02
CA ALA A 12 0.59 -27.37 16.61
C ALA A 12 -0.16 -26.82 15.40
N TYR A 13 -0.27 -25.49 15.30
CA TYR A 13 -0.81 -24.87 14.10
C TYR A 13 0.12 -25.03 12.89
N LEU A 14 1.42 -24.74 13.04
CA LEU A 14 2.40 -24.90 11.96
C LEU A 14 2.47 -26.34 11.45
N GLU A 15 2.45 -27.34 12.33
CA GLU A 15 2.40 -28.76 11.96
C GLU A 15 1.19 -29.08 11.07
N THR A 16 0.01 -28.54 11.38
CA THR A 16 -1.17 -28.77 10.54
C THR A 16 -1.03 -28.17 9.14
N GLU A 17 -0.44 -26.99 9.02
CA GLU A 17 -0.19 -26.34 7.73
C GLU A 17 0.94 -27.04 6.95
N LEU A 18 2.01 -27.46 7.62
CA LEU A 18 3.11 -28.22 7.03
C LEU A 18 2.66 -29.62 6.56
N SER A 19 1.74 -30.27 7.27
CA SER A 19 1.15 -31.55 6.85
C SER A 19 0.35 -31.41 5.53
N TRP A 20 -0.26 -30.25 5.30
CA TRP A 20 -0.93 -29.95 4.04
C TRP A 20 0.11 -29.76 2.93
N LEU A 21 1.18 -29.02 3.20
CA LEU A 21 2.28 -28.82 2.26
C LEU A 21 2.96 -30.14 1.89
N GLU A 22 3.22 -31.01 2.86
CA GLU A 22 3.84 -32.33 2.64
C GLU A 22 2.99 -33.21 1.72
N ARG A 23 1.67 -33.27 1.93
CA ARG A 23 0.76 -33.96 1.03
C ARG A 23 0.81 -33.40 -0.39
N LEU A 24 0.84 -32.08 -0.53
CA LEU A 24 0.95 -31.43 -1.83
C LEU A 24 2.26 -31.81 -2.54
N LEU A 25 3.38 -31.78 -1.83
CA LEU A 25 4.70 -32.13 -2.38
C LEU A 25 4.78 -33.60 -2.77
N LEU A 26 4.24 -34.51 -1.97
CA LEU A 26 4.23 -35.94 -2.29
C LEU A 26 3.45 -36.23 -3.58
N VAL A 27 2.30 -35.58 -3.78
CA VAL A 27 1.56 -35.74 -5.05
C VAL A 27 2.37 -35.19 -6.21
N ALA A 28 2.99 -34.00 -6.07
CA ALA A 28 3.84 -33.43 -7.12
C ALA A 28 5.04 -34.33 -7.47
N VAL A 29 5.72 -34.88 -6.46
CA VAL A 29 6.84 -35.83 -6.64
C VAL A 29 6.37 -37.09 -7.37
N SER A 30 5.18 -37.61 -7.02
CA SER A 30 4.61 -38.79 -7.69
C SER A 30 4.34 -38.54 -9.18
N GLN A 31 3.86 -37.34 -9.52
CA GLN A 31 3.57 -36.95 -10.90
C GLN A 31 4.86 -36.76 -11.70
N GLN A 32 5.86 -36.11 -11.10
CA GLN A 32 7.17 -35.94 -11.72
C GLN A 32 7.89 -37.27 -11.95
N ARG A 33 7.79 -38.22 -11.01
CA ARG A 33 8.30 -39.59 -11.21
C ARG A 33 7.63 -40.28 -12.39
N LYS A 34 6.31 -40.15 -12.54
CA LYS A 34 5.57 -40.70 -13.70
C LYS A 34 6.04 -40.06 -15.00
N HIS A 35 6.21 -38.74 -15.01
CA HIS A 35 6.70 -37.99 -16.18
C HIS A 35 8.13 -38.41 -16.56
N LEU A 36 9.07 -38.40 -15.61
CA LEU A 36 10.45 -38.83 -15.84
C LEU A 36 10.55 -40.29 -16.30
N LYS A 37 9.69 -41.19 -15.79
CA LYS A 37 9.61 -42.57 -16.29
C LYS A 37 9.16 -42.62 -17.76
N SER A 38 8.16 -41.84 -18.15
CA SER A 38 7.69 -41.79 -19.54
C SER A 38 8.75 -41.21 -20.49
N VAL A 39 9.49 -40.19 -20.04
CA VAL A 39 10.60 -39.59 -20.80
C VAL A 39 11.75 -40.58 -20.95
N ASN A 40 12.18 -41.23 -19.87
CA ASN A 40 13.27 -42.22 -19.90
C ASN A 40 12.92 -43.48 -20.72
N GLN A 41 11.64 -43.81 -20.92
CA GLN A 41 11.24 -44.90 -21.81
C GLN A 41 11.45 -44.57 -23.29
N VAL A 42 11.44 -43.29 -23.66
CA VAL A 42 11.49 -42.82 -25.05
C VAL A 42 12.87 -42.27 -25.42
N ALA A 43 13.56 -41.61 -24.47
CA ALA A 43 14.86 -41.01 -24.69
C ALA A 43 15.99 -42.06 -24.69
N LYS A 44 16.78 -42.12 -25.76
CA LYS A 44 17.95 -43.02 -25.85
C LYS A 44 19.25 -42.31 -25.45
N ASN A 45 19.36 -41.01 -25.72
CA ASN A 45 20.51 -40.17 -25.38
C ASN A 45 20.15 -38.92 -24.54
N ALA A 46 21.14 -38.25 -23.95
CA ALA A 46 20.93 -37.01 -23.19
C ALA A 46 20.36 -35.86 -24.06
N SER A 47 20.72 -35.83 -25.36
CA SER A 47 20.13 -34.94 -26.36
C SER A 47 18.64 -35.23 -26.61
N ASP A 48 18.25 -36.51 -26.57
CA ASP A 48 16.87 -36.95 -26.76
C ASP A 48 16.00 -36.57 -25.57
N LYS A 49 16.60 -36.57 -24.37
CA LYS A 49 15.94 -36.11 -23.15
C LYS A 49 15.62 -34.61 -23.21
N ALA A 50 16.61 -33.78 -23.55
CA ALA A 50 16.42 -32.34 -23.72
C ALA A 50 15.43 -32.00 -24.86
N THR A 51 15.46 -32.76 -25.95
CA THR A 51 14.50 -32.58 -27.05
C THR A 51 13.11 -33.11 -26.71
N SER A 52 12.96 -34.17 -25.91
CA SER A 52 11.63 -34.66 -25.49
C SER A 52 10.85 -33.62 -24.66
N ASP A 53 11.53 -32.84 -23.83
CA ASP A 53 10.97 -31.70 -23.11
C ASP A 53 10.57 -30.56 -24.08
N TRP A 54 11.36 -30.35 -25.14
CA TRP A 54 11.07 -29.39 -26.22
C TRP A 54 9.89 -29.82 -27.13
N TRP A 55 9.80 -31.10 -27.51
CA TRP A 55 8.73 -31.68 -28.33
C TRP A 55 7.38 -31.68 -27.60
N GLN A 56 7.36 -31.96 -26.30
CA GLN A 56 6.14 -31.80 -25.49
C GLN A 56 5.73 -30.33 -25.37
N GLY A 57 6.69 -29.40 -25.26
CA GLY A 57 6.44 -27.96 -25.31
C GLY A 57 5.74 -27.52 -26.60
N LEU A 58 6.16 -28.03 -27.76
CA LEU A 58 5.59 -27.71 -29.07
C LEU A 58 4.18 -28.29 -29.30
N ILE A 59 3.89 -29.48 -28.77
CA ILE A 59 2.55 -30.08 -28.78
C ILE A 59 1.62 -29.38 -27.77
N ALA A 60 2.15 -28.95 -26.62
CA ALA A 60 1.45 -28.16 -25.60
C ALA A 60 1.22 -26.70 -26.01
N VAL A 61 1.92 -26.15 -27.00
CA VAL A 61 1.59 -24.82 -27.54
C VAL A 61 0.27 -24.84 -28.34
N LYS A 62 -0.12 -25.98 -28.94
CA LYS A 62 -1.42 -26.13 -29.64
C LYS A 62 -2.60 -26.43 -28.71
N LYS A 63 -2.37 -27.10 -27.57
CA LYS A 63 -3.32 -27.18 -26.45
C LYS A 63 -2.89 -26.15 -25.41
N ARG A 64 -3.46 -24.94 -25.40
CA ARG A 64 -3.19 -23.79 -24.50
C ARG A 64 -2.99 -24.05 -22.97
N ALA A 65 -2.90 -25.28 -22.49
CA ALA A 65 -2.49 -25.69 -21.16
C ALA A 65 -0.99 -26.08 -21.16
N TYR A 66 -0.10 -25.09 -21.14
CA TYR A 66 1.24 -25.33 -20.62
C TYR A 66 1.10 -25.48 -19.10
N ASP A 67 1.46 -26.65 -18.57
CA ASP A 67 1.40 -27.05 -17.15
C ASP A 67 0.04 -27.39 -16.52
N ASP A 68 -0.61 -28.44 -17.02
CA ASP A 68 -1.56 -29.24 -16.22
C ASP A 68 -0.81 -30.13 -15.19
N THR A 69 0.22 -29.56 -14.52
CA THR A 69 1.13 -30.24 -13.57
C THR A 69 0.98 -29.77 -12.13
N ALA A 70 0.07 -28.84 -11.86
CA ALA A 70 -0.48 -28.74 -10.51
C ALA A 70 -1.07 -30.12 -10.20
N PRO A 71 -0.81 -30.71 -9.01
CA PRO A 71 -1.46 -31.96 -8.66
C PRO A 71 -2.96 -31.78 -8.86
N LYS A 72 -3.55 -32.48 -9.86
CA LYS A 72 -4.99 -32.57 -10.07
C LYS A 72 -5.55 -33.16 -8.79
N SER A 73 -5.84 -32.29 -7.84
CA SER A 73 -6.30 -32.69 -6.53
C SER A 73 -7.62 -33.41 -6.78
N SER A 74 -7.63 -34.72 -6.54
CA SER A 74 -8.87 -35.50 -6.45
C SER A 74 -9.79 -34.95 -5.36
N ASP A 75 -9.33 -34.03 -4.53
CA ASP A 75 -10.16 -33.25 -3.63
C ASP A 75 -9.97 -31.76 -3.88
N LYS A 76 -11.05 -31.08 -4.30
CA LYS A 76 -11.25 -29.70 -3.85
C LYS A 76 -10.94 -29.73 -2.34
N PRO A 77 -10.08 -28.84 -1.77
CA PRO A 77 -10.10 -28.71 -0.32
C PRO A 77 -11.56 -28.42 0.00
N SER A 78 -12.23 -29.37 0.66
CA SER A 78 -13.65 -29.19 0.93
C SER A 78 -13.73 -27.82 1.60
N LEU A 79 -14.68 -26.96 1.20
CA LEU A 79 -14.87 -25.69 1.89
C LEU A 79 -14.92 -25.92 3.42
N GLY A 80 -15.29 -27.13 3.86
CA GLY A 80 -15.19 -27.64 5.22
C GLY A 80 -13.79 -27.67 5.84
N TYR A 81 -12.70 -28.06 5.14
CA TYR A 81 -11.35 -28.12 5.74
C TYR A 81 -10.80 -26.73 6.07
N GLN A 82 -10.90 -25.77 5.14
CA GLN A 82 -10.46 -24.39 5.38
C GLN A 82 -11.33 -23.73 6.45
N LYS A 83 -12.66 -23.88 6.36
CA LYS A 83 -13.58 -23.38 7.40
C LYS A 83 -13.32 -24.01 8.77
N ALA A 84 -12.91 -25.27 8.82
CA ALA A 84 -12.55 -25.93 10.08
C ALA A 84 -11.27 -25.35 10.68
N ILE A 85 -10.25 -25.06 9.88
CA ILE A 85 -9.04 -24.37 10.34
C ILE A 85 -9.37 -22.95 10.80
N ASP A 86 -10.14 -22.19 10.03
CA ASP A 86 -10.53 -20.81 10.38
C ASP A 86 -11.31 -20.78 11.70
N LYS A 87 -12.23 -21.74 11.90
CA LYS A 87 -12.96 -21.89 13.16
C LYS A 87 -12.02 -22.19 14.34
N ARG A 88 -11.01 -23.05 14.15
CA ARG A 88 -10.01 -23.34 15.19
C ARG A 88 -9.10 -22.15 15.48
N ILE A 89 -8.72 -21.37 14.47
CA ILE A 89 -7.95 -20.12 14.65
C ILE A 89 -8.75 -19.13 15.50
N LEU A 90 -10.04 -18.95 15.21
CA LEU A 90 -10.93 -18.09 16.00
C LEU A 90 -11.04 -18.53 17.46
N LEU A 91 -11.22 -19.84 17.71
CA LEU A 91 -11.28 -20.39 19.07
C LEU A 91 -9.95 -20.27 19.83
N SER A 92 -8.82 -20.39 19.12
CA SER A 92 -7.48 -20.24 19.70
C SER A 92 -7.21 -18.80 20.14
N ARG A 93 -7.68 -17.83 19.33
CA ARG A 93 -7.63 -16.41 19.70
C ARG A 93 -8.49 -16.10 20.93
N ALA A 94 -9.69 -16.65 20.99
CA ALA A 94 -10.56 -16.52 22.17
C ALA A 94 -9.90 -17.11 23.43
N SER A 95 -9.06 -18.15 23.25
CA SER A 95 -8.29 -18.80 24.32
C SER A 95 -6.94 -18.13 24.61
N LYS A 96 -6.67 -16.93 24.05
CA LYS A 96 -5.41 -16.15 24.18
C LYS A 96 -4.15 -16.89 23.70
N VAL A 97 -4.28 -17.85 22.78
CA VAL A 97 -3.13 -18.52 22.15
C VAL A 97 -2.64 -17.67 20.97
N SER A 98 -1.40 -17.20 21.06
CA SER A 98 -0.75 -16.43 19.99
C SER A 98 -0.30 -17.36 18.85
N LEU A 99 -0.84 -17.13 17.65
CA LEU A 99 -0.47 -17.87 16.45
C LEU A 99 0.25 -16.93 15.47
N GLY A 100 1.48 -17.26 15.09
CA GLY A 100 2.37 -16.36 14.34
C GLY A 100 1.87 -16.07 12.92
N LEU A 101 1.66 -17.14 12.12
CA LEU A 101 1.26 -17.02 10.72
C LEU A 101 -0.17 -16.45 10.53
N PRO A 102 -1.20 -16.82 11.34
CA PRO A 102 -2.51 -16.17 11.27
C PRO A 102 -2.49 -14.69 11.65
N THR A 103 -1.64 -14.32 12.61
CA THR A 103 -1.44 -12.92 12.99
C THR A 103 -0.75 -12.16 11.87
N MET A 104 0.32 -12.70 11.30
CA MET A 104 0.98 -12.15 10.10
C MET A 104 0.01 -11.99 8.91
N GLN A 105 -0.85 -12.98 8.66
CA GLN A 105 -1.85 -12.91 7.58
C GLN A 105 -2.82 -11.74 7.77
N MET A 106 -3.36 -11.59 8.99
CA MET A 106 -4.26 -10.50 9.34
C MET A 106 -3.54 -9.15 9.27
N VAL A 107 -2.36 -9.09 9.88
CA VAL A 107 -1.55 -7.88 10.00
C VAL A 107 -1.06 -7.42 8.64
N LEU A 108 -0.56 -8.26 7.75
CA LEU A 108 -0.07 -7.83 6.44
C LEU A 108 -1.14 -7.85 5.33
N GLY A 109 -2.33 -8.36 5.62
CA GLY A 109 -3.41 -8.53 4.63
C GLY A 109 -3.09 -9.58 3.56
N LEU A 110 -2.42 -10.67 3.96
CA LEU A 110 -1.94 -11.67 2.99
C LEU A 110 -3.10 -12.45 2.36
N SER A 111 -3.04 -12.57 1.04
CA SER A 111 -3.88 -13.50 0.31
C SER A 111 -3.53 -14.95 0.65
N LEU A 112 -4.45 -15.88 0.39
CA LEU A 112 -4.20 -17.32 0.58
C LEU A 112 -2.98 -17.83 -0.21
N PHE A 113 -2.70 -17.22 -1.36
CA PHE A 113 -1.51 -17.53 -2.15
C PHE A 113 -0.24 -17.08 -1.41
N GLU A 114 -0.20 -15.84 -0.92
CA GLU A 114 0.95 -15.29 -0.18
C GLU A 114 1.21 -16.03 1.13
N LYS A 115 0.16 -16.40 1.87
CA LYS A 115 0.26 -17.26 3.05
C LYS A 115 0.96 -18.58 2.71
N LYS A 116 0.53 -19.25 1.64
CA LYS A 116 1.12 -20.53 1.19
C LYS A 116 2.56 -20.36 0.70
N LEU A 117 2.86 -19.23 0.07
CA LEU A 117 4.21 -18.88 -0.37
C LEU A 117 5.17 -18.71 0.82
N VAL A 118 4.75 -17.99 1.86
CA VAL A 118 5.50 -17.85 3.11
C VAL A 118 5.71 -19.23 3.76
N LEU A 119 4.67 -20.07 3.78
CA LEU A 119 4.78 -21.44 4.31
C LEU A 119 5.80 -22.29 3.52
N MET A 120 5.83 -22.18 2.19
CA MET A 120 6.82 -22.86 1.37
C MET A 120 8.25 -22.37 1.65
N ALA A 121 8.43 -21.06 1.85
CA ALA A 121 9.73 -20.49 2.19
C ALA A 121 10.18 -20.84 3.62
N LEU A 122 9.24 -21.03 4.56
CA LEU A 122 9.51 -21.43 5.94
C LEU A 122 9.83 -22.92 6.08
N ALA A 123 9.26 -23.79 5.25
CA ALA A 123 9.41 -25.23 5.33
C ALA A 123 10.86 -25.76 5.44
N PRO A 124 11.84 -25.28 4.63
CA PRO A 124 13.24 -25.74 4.73
C PRO A 124 13.91 -25.35 6.06
N GLU A 125 13.50 -24.25 6.68
CA GLU A 125 13.97 -23.79 8.00
C GLU A 125 13.41 -24.65 9.14
N VAL A 126 12.22 -25.23 8.94
CA VAL A 126 11.62 -26.16 9.91
C VAL A 126 12.30 -27.53 9.82
N GLN A 127 12.42 -28.08 8.60
CA GLN A 127 13.07 -29.38 8.37
C GLN A 127 13.78 -29.43 7.02
N VAL A 128 15.06 -29.81 7.03
CA VAL A 128 15.92 -29.92 5.83
C VAL A 128 15.34 -30.82 4.73
N ARG A 129 14.52 -31.82 5.10
CA ARG A 129 13.88 -32.73 4.14
C ARG A 129 13.04 -32.00 3.08
N TYR A 130 12.41 -30.88 3.43
CA TYR A 130 11.62 -30.09 2.46
C TYR A 130 12.52 -29.50 1.37
N GLY A 131 13.73 -29.04 1.72
CA GLY A 131 14.70 -28.55 0.74
C GLY A 131 15.16 -29.63 -0.25
N ARG A 132 15.27 -30.89 0.20
CA ARG A 132 15.57 -32.03 -0.70
C ARG A 132 14.44 -32.31 -1.67
N LEU A 133 13.18 -32.21 -1.21
CA LEU A 133 12.00 -32.35 -2.07
C LEU A 133 11.92 -31.21 -3.10
N TYR A 134 12.24 -29.97 -2.72
CA TYR A 134 12.27 -28.84 -3.66
C TYR A 134 13.32 -29.00 -4.73
N HIS A 135 14.53 -29.42 -4.37
CA HIS A 135 15.57 -29.71 -5.35
C HIS A 135 15.09 -30.79 -6.33
N TYR A 136 14.58 -31.92 -5.82
CA TYR A 136 14.07 -32.99 -6.67
C TYR A 136 12.98 -32.52 -7.63
N LEU A 137 12.08 -31.64 -7.18
CA LEU A 137 11.03 -31.10 -8.02
C LEU A 137 11.56 -30.16 -9.12
N GLN A 138 12.66 -29.46 -8.86
CA GLN A 138 13.27 -28.51 -9.81
C GLN A 138 14.19 -29.19 -10.82
N THR A 139 15.03 -30.14 -10.39
CA THR A 139 16.09 -30.75 -11.22
C THR A 139 15.79 -32.19 -11.64
N GLY A 140 14.85 -32.87 -10.97
CA GLY A 140 14.58 -34.29 -11.16
C GLY A 140 15.65 -35.22 -10.57
N THR A 141 16.68 -34.68 -9.93
CA THR A 141 17.75 -35.43 -9.28
C THR A 141 17.61 -35.40 -7.76
N ASN A 142 18.12 -36.43 -7.08
CA ASN A 142 18.24 -36.37 -5.63
C ASN A 142 19.45 -35.49 -5.27
N CYS A 143 19.33 -34.71 -4.20
CA CYS A 143 20.44 -33.92 -3.68
C CYS A 143 20.55 -34.11 -2.17
N GLU A 144 21.79 -34.09 -1.69
CA GLU A 144 22.11 -34.15 -0.26
C GLU A 144 21.99 -32.77 0.41
N VAL A 145 22.33 -31.72 -0.36
CA VAL A 145 22.23 -30.31 0.03
C VAL A 145 20.82 -29.78 -0.27
N GLY A 146 20.12 -29.32 0.76
CA GLY A 146 18.77 -28.77 0.62
C GLY A 146 18.75 -27.51 -0.25
N ALA A 147 17.71 -27.36 -1.09
CA ALA A 147 17.52 -26.18 -1.93
C ALA A 147 16.33 -25.34 -1.46
N LEU A 148 16.39 -24.04 -1.71
CA LEU A 148 15.26 -23.14 -1.54
C LEU A 148 14.24 -23.30 -2.68
N PRO A 149 12.95 -22.99 -2.45
CA PRO A 149 11.95 -23.03 -3.50
C PRO A 149 12.17 -21.91 -4.52
N THR A 150 12.17 -22.23 -5.82
CA THR A 150 12.17 -21.21 -6.88
C THR A 150 10.79 -20.59 -7.09
N VAL A 151 10.75 -19.38 -7.66
CA VAL A 151 9.49 -18.72 -8.02
C VAL A 151 8.68 -19.58 -8.99
N GLU A 152 9.33 -20.22 -9.96
CA GLU A 152 8.68 -21.16 -10.87
C GLU A 152 8.02 -22.33 -10.14
N LEU A 153 8.73 -22.97 -9.21
CA LEU A 153 8.21 -24.09 -8.42
C LEU A 153 6.98 -23.65 -7.61
N ALA A 154 7.06 -22.50 -6.95
CA ALA A 154 5.94 -21.96 -6.18
C ALA A 154 4.71 -21.69 -7.07
N LEU A 155 4.91 -21.10 -8.25
CA LEU A 155 3.81 -20.88 -9.19
C LEU A 155 3.22 -22.19 -9.72
N ARG A 156 4.05 -23.20 -10.01
CA ARG A 156 3.63 -24.52 -10.49
C ARG A 156 2.81 -25.29 -9.45
N LEU A 157 3.18 -25.20 -8.17
CA LEU A 157 2.53 -25.93 -7.09
C LEU A 157 1.27 -25.24 -6.57
N LEU A 158 1.23 -23.90 -6.58
CA LEU A 158 0.16 -23.13 -5.96
C LEU A 158 -0.92 -22.63 -6.93
N CYS A 159 -0.61 -22.50 -8.22
CA CYS A 159 -1.56 -22.03 -9.25
C CYS A 159 -2.09 -23.21 -10.07
N ARG A 160 -3.38 -23.17 -10.42
CA ARG A 160 -4.02 -24.22 -11.22
C ARG A 160 -4.05 -23.90 -12.70
N ASN A 161 -4.17 -22.62 -13.03
CA ASN A 161 -4.37 -22.14 -14.39
C ASN A 161 -3.35 -21.04 -14.74
N ASP A 162 -3.09 -20.85 -16.04
CA ASP A 162 -2.21 -19.79 -16.55
C ASP A 162 -2.66 -18.38 -16.14
N LEU A 163 -3.97 -18.14 -16.05
CA LEU A 163 -4.50 -16.86 -15.59
C LEU A 163 -4.12 -16.59 -14.12
N GLU A 164 -4.19 -17.61 -13.26
CA GLU A 164 -3.77 -17.51 -11.85
C GLU A 164 -2.27 -17.29 -11.75
N ARG A 165 -1.48 -18.02 -12.56
CA ARG A 165 -0.03 -17.87 -12.64
C ARG A 165 0.38 -16.45 -13.04
N ARG A 166 -0.28 -15.84 -14.04
CA ARG A 166 -0.04 -14.44 -14.45
C ARG A 166 -0.40 -13.45 -13.33
N ARG A 167 -1.54 -13.63 -12.66
CA ARG A 167 -1.97 -12.78 -11.53
C ARG A 167 -1.01 -12.90 -10.35
N ALA A 168 -0.59 -14.11 -10.01
CA ALA A 168 0.38 -14.38 -8.94
C ALA A 168 1.74 -13.75 -9.25
N ARG A 169 2.22 -13.86 -10.50
CA ARG A 169 3.46 -13.20 -10.95
C ARG A 169 3.37 -11.69 -10.86
N ALA A 170 2.27 -11.08 -11.30
CA ALA A 170 2.05 -9.64 -11.17
C ALA A 170 2.05 -9.17 -9.71
N ARG A 171 1.55 -10.00 -8.78
CA ARG A 171 1.58 -9.70 -7.33
C ARG A 171 2.99 -9.76 -6.74
N LEU A 172 3.85 -10.66 -7.21
CA LEU A 172 5.25 -10.75 -6.76
C LEU A 172 6.10 -9.57 -7.26
N SER A 173 5.79 -9.02 -8.44
CA SER A 173 6.49 -7.86 -9.00
C SER A 173 5.89 -6.50 -8.62
N GLY A 174 4.67 -6.47 -8.09
CA GLY A 174 3.94 -5.24 -7.75
C GLY A 174 4.54 -4.45 -6.58
N GLU A 175 4.11 -3.19 -6.41
CA GLU A 175 4.54 -2.31 -5.28
C GLU A 175 4.22 -2.92 -3.90
N ASN A 176 3.13 -3.66 -3.79
CA ASN A 176 2.68 -4.32 -2.55
C ASN A 176 3.24 -5.74 -2.34
N SER A 177 4.24 -6.16 -3.11
CA SER A 177 4.72 -7.54 -3.04
C SER A 177 5.44 -7.84 -1.73
N LEU A 178 5.38 -9.11 -1.31
CA LEU A 178 6.16 -9.62 -0.17
C LEU A 178 7.68 -9.37 -0.32
N ILE A 179 8.16 -9.29 -1.56
CA ILE A 179 9.58 -9.02 -1.87
C ILE A 179 9.92 -7.56 -1.57
N LYS A 180 9.10 -6.61 -2.04
CA LYS A 180 9.32 -5.18 -1.76
C LYS A 180 9.11 -4.83 -0.29
N ARG A 181 8.22 -5.54 0.39
CA ARG A 181 8.00 -5.44 1.84
C ARG A 181 9.09 -6.13 2.68
N GLN A 182 10.14 -6.66 2.05
CA GLN A 182 11.26 -7.37 2.68
C GLN A 182 10.84 -8.56 3.56
N VAL A 183 9.65 -9.12 3.32
CA VAL A 183 9.19 -10.34 3.98
C VAL A 183 9.85 -11.54 3.32
N LEU A 184 9.91 -11.52 1.98
CA LEU A 184 10.62 -12.50 1.17
C LEU A 184 11.83 -11.84 0.52
N GLN A 185 12.91 -12.60 0.40
CA GLN A 185 14.11 -12.20 -0.32
C GLN A 185 14.27 -13.12 -1.52
N CYS A 186 14.48 -12.52 -2.69
CA CYS A 186 14.90 -13.27 -3.86
C CYS A 186 16.42 -13.37 -3.81
N VAL A 187 16.92 -14.56 -3.51
CA VAL A 187 18.34 -14.86 -3.63
C VAL A 187 18.58 -15.22 -5.10
N GLU A 188 19.44 -14.44 -5.75
CA GLU A 188 19.90 -14.74 -7.09
C GLU A 188 20.70 -16.03 -7.05
N GLY A 189 20.04 -17.14 -7.36
CA GLY A 189 20.74 -18.31 -7.91
C GLY A 189 21.28 -17.95 -9.29
N SER A 190 22.05 -18.85 -9.90
CA SER A 190 22.74 -18.74 -11.20
C SER A 190 21.89 -18.34 -12.44
N SER A 191 20.64 -17.90 -12.27
CA SER A 191 19.70 -17.46 -13.30
C SER A 191 19.42 -15.95 -13.23
N SER A 192 19.51 -15.26 -14.37
CA SER A 192 19.19 -13.83 -14.53
C SER A 192 17.68 -13.51 -14.55
N THR A 193 16.80 -14.49 -14.30
CA THR A 193 15.34 -14.34 -14.48
C THR A 193 14.57 -14.50 -13.19
N LEU A 194 13.46 -13.76 -13.06
CA LEU A 194 12.57 -13.83 -11.89
C LEU A 194 11.96 -15.22 -11.65
N LEU A 195 11.87 -16.09 -12.67
CA LEU A 195 11.32 -17.44 -12.48
C LEU A 195 12.33 -18.40 -11.85
N GLY A 196 13.61 -18.24 -12.20
CA GLY A 196 14.71 -19.05 -11.66
C GLY A 196 15.23 -18.59 -10.30
N SER A 197 14.83 -17.39 -9.84
CA SER A 197 15.26 -16.89 -8.53
C SER A 197 14.72 -17.75 -7.39
N GLN A 198 15.56 -17.95 -6.38
CA GLN A 198 15.21 -18.69 -5.18
C GLN A 198 14.52 -17.75 -4.18
N ILE A 199 13.50 -18.24 -3.51
CA ILE A 199 12.74 -17.49 -2.52
C ILE A 199 13.21 -17.93 -1.12
N GLN A 200 13.69 -16.96 -0.35
CA GLN A 200 14.01 -17.12 1.06
C GLN A 200 13.08 -16.27 1.92
N LEU A 201 12.69 -16.78 3.08
CA LEU A 201 12.02 -15.97 4.10
C LEU A 201 13.05 -15.10 4.82
N ALA A 202 12.76 -13.83 5.05
CA ALA A 202 13.70 -12.97 5.75
C ALA A 202 13.95 -13.49 7.20
N PRO A 203 15.19 -13.45 7.72
CA PRO A 203 15.55 -14.09 8.99
C PRO A 203 14.66 -13.68 10.17
N ALA A 204 14.33 -12.39 10.25
CA ALA A 204 13.43 -11.84 11.27
C ALA A 204 12.05 -12.53 11.29
N TRP A 205 11.50 -12.85 10.11
CA TRP A 205 10.23 -13.56 9.99
C TRP A 205 10.35 -15.04 10.32
N VAL A 206 11.51 -15.66 10.10
CA VAL A 206 11.78 -17.05 10.52
C VAL A 206 11.74 -17.14 12.05
N GLU A 207 12.48 -16.27 12.74
CA GLU A 207 12.50 -16.22 14.21
C GLU A 207 11.11 -15.98 14.79
N TYR A 208 10.37 -15.01 14.23
CA TYR A 208 9.01 -14.72 14.67
C TYR A 208 8.04 -15.89 14.44
N LEU A 209 8.08 -16.54 13.28
CA LEU A 209 7.14 -17.63 12.98
C LEU A 209 7.45 -18.90 13.76
N LEU A 210 8.71 -19.18 14.09
CA LEU A 210 9.13 -20.36 14.86
C LEU A 210 9.12 -20.14 16.38
N ALA A 211 8.84 -18.92 16.86
CA ALA A 211 8.70 -18.64 18.28
C ALA A 211 7.56 -19.47 18.91
N GLU A 212 7.77 -19.98 20.13
CA GLU A 212 6.74 -20.69 20.88
C GLU A 212 5.54 -19.81 21.18
N ASN A 213 5.82 -18.56 21.59
CA ASN A 213 4.84 -17.51 21.86
C ASN A 213 5.19 -16.26 21.03
N PRO A 214 4.69 -16.17 19.79
CA PRO A 214 4.93 -15.01 18.94
C PRO A 214 4.24 -13.77 19.51
N ASP A 215 4.96 -12.65 19.59
CA ASP A 215 4.41 -11.37 20.01
C ASP A 215 3.49 -10.79 18.93
N PRO A 216 2.17 -10.64 19.18
CA PRO A 216 1.23 -10.16 18.18
C PRO A 216 1.49 -8.72 17.71
N SER A 217 2.26 -7.93 18.48
CA SER A 217 2.61 -6.56 18.13
C SER A 217 3.83 -6.46 17.19
N TRP A 218 4.71 -7.47 17.20
CA TRP A 218 5.94 -7.46 16.41
C TRP A 218 5.69 -7.32 14.89
N PRO A 219 4.72 -8.03 14.28
CA PRO A 219 4.40 -7.85 12.86
C PRO A 219 3.95 -6.42 12.49
N LEU A 220 3.47 -5.62 13.44
CA LEU A 220 3.02 -4.24 13.21
C LEU A 220 4.18 -3.34 12.75
N GLN A 221 5.41 -3.63 13.15
CA GLN A 221 6.57 -2.82 12.74
C GLN A 221 6.86 -2.87 11.23
N PHE A 222 6.39 -3.93 10.54
CA PHE A 222 6.54 -4.08 9.08
C PHE A 222 5.36 -3.53 8.28
N ILE A 223 4.29 -3.10 8.95
CA ILE A 223 3.19 -2.34 8.35
C ILE A 223 3.60 -0.89 8.08
N ALA A 224 4.54 -0.35 8.87
CA ALA A 224 4.71 1.06 9.12
C ALA A 224 5.14 1.93 7.91
N ALA A 225 5.46 1.36 6.75
CA ALA A 225 5.93 2.14 5.59
C ALA A 225 4.80 2.73 4.73
N ASP A 226 3.63 2.06 4.65
CA ASP A 226 2.63 2.33 3.60
C ASP A 226 1.17 2.42 4.09
N ARG A 227 0.85 2.09 5.36
CA ARG A 227 -0.57 2.04 5.79
C ARG A 227 -1.21 3.36 6.15
N TYR A 228 -0.47 4.25 6.82
CA TYR A 228 -1.05 5.46 7.40
C TYR A 228 -0.64 6.73 6.66
N ALA A 229 0.63 6.82 6.25
CA ALA A 229 1.17 8.00 5.59
C ALA A 229 1.48 7.73 4.10
N GLN A 230 0.73 8.37 3.21
CA GLN A 230 0.89 8.24 1.76
C GLN A 230 1.95 9.21 1.25
N LEU A 231 2.90 8.73 0.44
CA LEU A 231 3.87 9.60 -0.23
C LEU A 231 3.16 10.51 -1.25
N CYS A 232 3.25 11.82 -1.05
CA CYS A 232 2.75 12.80 -2.01
C CYS A 232 3.70 12.86 -3.21
N ARG A 233 3.21 12.44 -4.38
CA ARG A 233 3.95 12.53 -5.65
C ARG A 233 3.80 13.88 -6.35
N GLY A 234 2.81 14.67 -5.95
CA GLY A 234 2.56 16.01 -6.51
C GLY A 234 3.65 17.00 -6.11
N ARG A 235 4.04 17.86 -7.05
CA ARG A 235 4.94 19.00 -6.82
C ARG A 235 4.21 20.28 -7.17
N VAL A 236 4.37 21.30 -6.35
CA VAL A 236 3.79 22.63 -6.55
C VAL A 236 4.91 23.64 -6.35
N THR A 237 5.12 24.53 -7.32
CA THR A 237 6.10 25.60 -7.19
C THR A 237 5.46 26.87 -6.62
N TRP A 238 6.27 27.82 -6.13
CA TRP A 238 5.75 29.09 -5.60
C TRP A 238 4.91 29.91 -6.60
N PRO A 239 5.27 29.97 -7.90
CA PRO A 239 4.42 30.57 -8.93
C PRO A 239 3.06 29.88 -9.08
N ASP A 240 3.04 28.54 -9.03
CA ASP A 240 1.81 27.74 -9.18
C ASP A 240 0.92 27.78 -7.93
N LEU A 241 1.47 28.19 -6.79
CA LEU A 241 0.73 28.34 -5.55
C LEU A 241 -0.14 29.60 -5.63
N ILE A 242 -1.45 29.43 -5.59
CA ILE A 242 -2.38 30.55 -5.71
C ILE A 242 -2.86 30.95 -4.31
N LEU A 243 -2.15 31.91 -3.72
CA LEU A 243 -2.38 32.51 -2.41
C LEU A 243 -2.01 33.99 -2.47
N ALA A 244 -2.49 34.79 -1.52
CA ALA A 244 -2.14 36.20 -1.43
C ALA A 244 -0.61 36.33 -1.25
N ASP A 245 0.02 37.31 -1.90
CA ASP A 245 1.48 37.41 -1.91
C ASP A 245 2.07 37.58 -0.50
N ALA A 246 1.36 38.29 0.39
CA ALA A 246 1.74 38.40 1.80
C ALA A 246 1.82 37.03 2.50
N LEU A 247 0.91 36.09 2.18
CA LEU A 247 0.95 34.73 2.72
C LEU A 247 2.08 33.91 2.10
N LYS A 248 2.36 34.08 0.80
CA LYS A 248 3.52 33.43 0.16
C LYS A 248 4.83 33.85 0.81
N GLN A 249 5.01 35.16 1.02
CA GLN A 249 6.18 35.70 1.71
C GLN A 249 6.31 35.16 3.13
N ARG A 250 5.18 35.05 3.87
CA ARG A 250 5.18 34.46 5.21
C ARG A 250 5.49 32.96 5.21
N LEU A 251 5.04 32.20 4.21
CA LEU A 251 5.39 30.79 4.08
C LEU A 251 6.87 30.61 3.72
N GLN A 252 7.42 31.48 2.87
CA GLN A 252 8.84 31.49 2.52
C GLN A 252 9.73 31.82 3.71
N SER A 253 9.40 32.86 4.50
CA SER A 253 10.18 33.21 5.69
C SER A 253 10.15 32.12 6.76
N VAL A 254 9.04 31.40 6.88
CA VAL A 254 8.98 30.27 7.80
C VAL A 254 9.80 29.09 7.27
N ALA A 255 9.87 28.87 5.96
CA ALA A 255 10.65 27.78 5.36
C ALA A 255 12.16 27.86 5.65
N GLU A 256 12.69 29.04 6.00
CA GLU A 256 14.09 29.23 6.40
C GLU A 256 14.41 28.68 7.80
N GLN A 257 13.40 28.33 8.60
CA GLN A 257 13.61 27.78 9.94
C GLN A 257 14.12 26.33 9.88
N PRO A 258 15.05 25.94 10.77
CA PRO A 258 15.66 24.61 10.76
C PRO A 258 14.68 23.49 11.11
N ARG A 259 13.61 23.79 11.86
CA ARG A 259 12.55 22.85 12.22
C ARG A 259 11.20 23.52 12.02
N LEU A 260 10.39 22.93 11.15
CA LEU A 260 9.09 23.49 10.80
C LEU A 260 8.01 22.72 11.55
N ARG A 261 7.30 23.40 12.43
CA ARG A 261 6.13 22.89 13.14
C ARG A 261 4.97 23.82 12.87
N LEU A 262 4.29 23.58 11.74
CA LEU A 262 3.29 24.49 11.21
C LEU A 262 1.88 24.02 11.54
N LEU A 263 1.02 24.97 11.86
CA LEU A 263 -0.43 24.77 11.97
C LEU A 263 -1.12 25.61 10.88
N LEU A 264 -1.57 24.94 9.82
CA LEU A 264 -2.31 25.55 8.71
C LEU A 264 -3.81 25.54 9.04
N VAL A 265 -4.39 26.72 9.24
CA VAL A 265 -5.79 26.92 9.61
C VAL A 265 -6.54 27.58 8.46
N GLY A 266 -7.78 27.20 8.21
CA GLY A 266 -8.62 27.80 7.18
C GLY A 266 -9.75 26.89 6.76
N GLU A 267 -10.70 27.43 6.00
CA GLU A 267 -11.83 26.65 5.47
C GLU A 267 -11.38 25.49 4.55
N PRO A 268 -12.21 24.46 4.33
CA PRO A 268 -11.89 23.44 3.34
C PRO A 268 -11.70 24.07 1.96
N GLY A 269 -10.71 23.58 1.20
CA GLY A 269 -10.49 24.01 -0.18
C GLY A 269 -9.73 25.31 -0.40
N VAL A 270 -9.30 26.04 0.64
CA VAL A 270 -8.53 27.30 0.48
C VAL A 270 -7.06 27.11 0.05
N GLY A 271 -6.58 25.87 -0.06
CA GLY A 271 -5.21 25.57 -0.52
C GLY A 271 -4.21 25.21 0.59
N LYS A 272 -4.67 24.81 1.78
CA LYS A 272 -3.80 24.37 2.90
C LYS A 272 -2.86 23.23 2.49
N GLU A 273 -3.39 22.21 1.84
CA GLU A 273 -2.61 21.06 1.35
C GLU A 273 -1.62 21.46 0.25
N ARG A 274 -2.04 22.30 -0.71
CA ARG A 274 -1.14 22.83 -1.75
C ARG A 274 0.02 23.65 -1.16
N SER A 275 -0.24 24.40 -0.09
CA SER A 275 0.80 25.17 0.62
C SER A 275 1.84 24.25 1.26
N ALA A 276 1.39 23.15 1.88
CA ALA A 276 2.29 22.13 2.42
C ALA A 276 3.13 21.44 1.34
N ILE A 277 2.52 21.13 0.18
CA ILE A 277 3.23 20.56 -0.98
C ILE A 277 4.26 21.55 -1.53
N ALA A 278 3.92 22.84 -1.60
CA ALA A 278 4.85 23.87 -2.06
C ALA A 278 6.06 24.03 -1.12
N LEU A 279 5.83 24.02 0.19
CA LEU A 279 6.92 24.03 1.19
C LEU A 279 7.82 22.81 1.05
N ALA A 280 7.26 21.61 0.92
CA ALA A 280 8.06 20.39 0.74
C ALA A 280 8.86 20.40 -0.57
N THR A 281 8.26 20.93 -1.64
CA THR A 281 8.93 21.09 -2.93
C THR A 281 10.10 22.07 -2.83
N HIS A 282 9.92 23.18 -2.11
CA HIS A 282 10.98 24.17 -1.86
C HIS A 282 12.15 23.60 -1.06
N LEU A 283 11.85 22.80 -0.02
CA LEU A 283 12.85 22.12 0.81
C LEU A 283 13.53 20.93 0.10
N LYS A 284 13.06 20.55 -1.10
CA LYS A 284 13.53 19.39 -1.88
C LYS A 284 13.43 18.06 -1.10
N GLN A 285 12.45 17.94 -0.21
CA GLN A 285 12.22 16.75 0.61
C GLN A 285 10.91 16.08 0.25
N SER A 286 10.80 14.79 0.56
CA SER A 286 9.58 14.00 0.31
C SER A 286 8.49 14.30 1.33
N LEU A 287 7.29 14.61 0.87
CA LEU A 287 6.14 14.86 1.74
C LEU A 287 5.31 13.60 1.93
N TYR A 288 5.02 13.27 3.18
CA TYR A 288 4.13 12.17 3.56
C TYR A 288 2.82 12.72 4.12
N ILE A 289 1.68 12.25 3.62
CA ILE A 289 0.35 12.72 4.01
C ILE A 289 -0.34 11.66 4.86
N LEU A 290 -0.66 12.01 6.09
CA LEU A 290 -1.39 11.21 7.07
C LEU A 290 -2.77 11.84 7.30
N ASP A 291 -3.84 11.07 7.21
CA ASP A 291 -5.19 11.55 7.55
C ASP A 291 -5.74 10.84 8.79
N LEU A 292 -5.81 11.58 9.90
CA LEU A 292 -6.25 11.03 11.18
C LEU A 292 -7.72 10.61 11.18
N ALA A 293 -8.56 11.19 10.30
CA ALA A 293 -9.96 10.81 10.20
C ALA A 293 -10.15 9.39 9.65
N GLN A 294 -9.14 8.84 8.96
CA GLN A 294 -9.17 7.49 8.39
C GLN A 294 -8.63 6.43 9.37
N ILE A 295 -8.11 6.84 10.52
CA ILE A 295 -7.42 5.98 11.49
C ILE A 295 -8.25 5.87 12.75
N SER A 296 -8.41 4.64 13.25
CA SER A 296 -9.12 4.40 14.50
C SER A 296 -8.37 5.06 15.68
N PRO A 297 -9.08 5.65 16.66
CA PRO A 297 -8.41 6.29 17.81
C PRO A 297 -7.49 5.38 18.62
N GLN A 298 -7.74 4.06 18.59
CA GLN A 298 -6.93 3.05 19.28
C GLN A 298 -5.53 2.90 18.66
N ASP A 299 -5.39 3.20 17.37
CA ASP A 299 -4.13 3.04 16.62
C ASP A 299 -3.28 4.31 16.60
N TRP A 300 -3.76 5.44 17.14
CA TRP A 300 -3.02 6.70 17.17
C TRP A 300 -1.68 6.63 17.91
N PRO A 301 -1.54 5.94 19.07
CA PRO A 301 -0.25 5.80 19.74
C PRO A 301 0.77 5.07 18.86
N ASN A 302 0.36 3.98 18.20
CA ASN A 302 1.20 3.22 17.28
C ASN A 302 1.69 4.11 16.13
N CYS A 303 0.78 4.88 15.53
CA CYS A 303 1.10 5.85 14.49
C CYS A 303 2.14 6.89 14.96
N LEU A 304 2.01 7.41 16.19
CA LEU A 304 2.97 8.37 16.74
C LEU A 304 4.37 7.76 16.91
N THR A 305 4.46 6.53 17.43
CA THR A 305 5.74 5.80 17.52
C THR A 305 6.37 5.57 16.15
N GLU A 306 5.56 5.24 15.14
CA GLU A 306 6.03 5.05 13.75
C GLU A 306 6.57 6.35 13.14
N LEU A 307 5.87 7.48 13.32
CA LEU A 307 6.34 8.79 12.88
C LEU A 307 7.63 9.23 13.58
N GLY A 308 7.93 8.68 14.76
CA GLY A 308 9.15 8.94 15.51
C GLY A 308 10.40 8.23 14.97
N GLN A 309 10.24 7.20 14.13
CA GLN A 309 11.35 6.54 13.46
C GLN A 309 11.84 7.44 12.32
N ALA A 310 13.16 7.66 12.18
CA ALA A 310 13.79 8.70 11.35
C ALA A 310 13.66 8.54 9.82
N LYS A 311 12.49 8.11 9.34
CA LYS A 311 12.16 7.78 7.96
C LYS A 311 11.43 8.90 7.22
N TYR A 312 10.79 9.82 7.94
CA TYR A 312 9.91 10.83 7.37
C TYR A 312 10.49 12.24 7.46
N PRO A 313 11.05 12.82 6.38
CA PRO A 313 11.61 14.16 6.45
C PRO A 313 10.52 15.23 6.66
N ILE A 314 9.37 15.11 5.99
CA ILE A 314 8.22 16.01 6.14
C ILE A 314 6.91 15.21 6.23
N VAL A 315 6.09 15.51 7.25
CA VAL A 315 4.78 14.88 7.47
C VAL A 315 3.67 15.93 7.51
N LEU A 316 2.64 15.74 6.69
CA LEU A 316 1.39 16.50 6.69
C LEU A 316 0.29 15.68 7.36
N ILE A 317 -0.22 16.18 8.47
CA ILE A 317 -1.27 15.53 9.26
C ILE A 317 -2.59 16.27 9.02
N LYS A 318 -3.49 15.64 8.25
CA LYS A 318 -4.87 16.08 8.04
C LYS A 318 -5.73 15.75 9.25
N SER A 319 -6.83 16.49 9.41
CA SER A 319 -7.78 16.31 10.51
C SER A 319 -7.10 16.40 11.89
N ALA A 320 -6.12 17.30 12.03
CA ALA A 320 -5.24 17.38 13.21
C ALA A 320 -5.96 17.73 14.53
N HIS A 321 -7.22 18.18 14.46
CA HIS A 321 -8.06 18.40 15.63
C HIS A 321 -8.29 17.11 16.45
N HIS A 322 -8.13 15.92 15.87
CA HIS A 322 -8.20 14.65 16.59
C HIS A 322 -7.07 14.47 17.61
N TRP A 323 -5.85 14.90 17.28
CA TRP A 323 -4.70 14.84 18.20
C TRP A 323 -4.54 16.09 19.05
N LEU A 324 -4.75 17.27 18.45
CA LEU A 324 -4.48 18.55 19.10
C LEU A 324 -5.72 19.16 19.78
N GLY A 325 -6.88 18.54 19.62
CA GLY A 325 -8.16 19.02 20.16
C GLY A 325 -8.42 18.58 21.59
N ARG A 326 -9.55 19.02 22.15
CA ARG A 326 -9.91 18.73 23.55
C ARG A 326 -10.20 17.26 23.80
N ASN A 327 -10.79 16.55 22.84
CA ASN A 327 -11.20 15.14 22.97
C ASN A 327 -10.15 14.16 22.42
N SER A 328 -8.86 14.49 22.51
CA SER A 328 -7.80 13.63 21.99
C SER A 328 -7.61 12.40 22.87
N ALA A 329 -7.70 11.21 22.25
CA ALA A 329 -7.40 9.92 22.89
C ALA A 329 -5.89 9.65 23.03
N ILE A 330 -5.05 10.42 22.34
CA ILE A 330 -3.59 10.31 22.43
C ILE A 330 -3.07 11.01 23.69
N ASP A 331 -2.05 10.42 24.32
CA ASP A 331 -1.36 11.04 25.45
C ASP A 331 -0.63 12.32 24.99
N THR A 332 -0.94 13.43 25.65
CA THR A 332 -0.33 14.74 25.38
C THR A 332 1.16 14.75 25.66
N ALA A 333 1.63 14.02 26.68
CA ALA A 333 3.05 13.99 27.02
C ALA A 333 3.85 13.27 25.93
N ALA A 334 3.34 12.13 25.44
CA ALA A 334 3.91 11.41 24.31
C ALA A 334 3.98 12.28 23.04
N LEU A 335 2.89 12.97 22.68
CA LEU A 335 2.85 13.85 21.51
C LEU A 335 3.84 15.02 21.63
N GLN A 336 3.95 15.61 22.82
CA GLN A 336 4.89 16.71 23.09
C GLN A 336 6.35 16.23 23.04
N HIS A 337 6.62 15.04 23.58
CA HIS A 337 7.93 14.42 23.51
C HIS A 337 8.34 14.16 22.06
N TRP A 338 7.44 13.59 21.25
CA TRP A 338 7.67 13.36 19.83
C TRP A 338 7.97 14.65 19.09
N LEU A 339 7.12 15.69 19.23
CA LEU A 339 7.34 16.98 18.58
C LEU A 339 8.68 17.60 18.94
N THR A 340 9.12 17.48 20.20
CA THR A 340 10.35 18.10 20.69
C THR A 340 11.60 17.35 20.21
N LYS A 341 11.56 16.02 20.24
CA LYS A 341 12.69 15.13 19.94
C LYS A 341 12.85 14.84 18.45
N SER A 342 11.77 14.88 17.66
CA SER A 342 11.82 14.59 16.24
C SER A 342 12.57 15.69 15.46
N SER A 343 13.38 15.26 14.50
CA SER A 343 14.00 16.13 13.48
C SER A 343 13.08 16.36 12.27
N THR A 344 11.95 15.66 12.22
CA THR A 344 10.98 15.69 11.13
C THR A 344 10.24 17.03 11.08
N HIS A 345 10.08 17.61 9.90
CA HIS A 345 9.19 18.76 9.72
C HIS A 345 7.73 18.29 9.80
N VAL A 346 6.90 18.96 10.60
CA VAL A 346 5.51 18.55 10.87
C VAL A 346 4.55 19.68 10.51
N PHE A 347 3.60 19.37 9.63
CA PHE A 347 2.55 20.29 9.22
C PHE A 347 1.19 19.73 9.64
N PHE A 348 0.39 20.52 10.36
CA PHE A 348 -0.95 20.16 10.79
C PHE A 348 -1.99 20.96 10.02
N ILE A 349 -3.02 20.29 9.51
CA ILE A 349 -4.17 20.95 8.87
C ILE A 349 -5.39 20.90 9.79
N VAL A 350 -5.99 22.07 10.02
CA VAL A 350 -7.22 22.23 10.81
C VAL A 350 -8.18 23.17 10.10
N HIS A 351 -9.49 23.01 10.30
CA HIS A 351 -10.50 23.93 9.77
C HIS A 351 -10.54 25.22 10.58
N HIS A 352 -10.84 25.13 11.87
CA HIS A 352 -10.93 26.29 12.75
C HIS A 352 -9.93 26.26 13.89
N ARG A 353 -9.38 27.44 14.21
CA ARG A 353 -8.42 27.63 15.29
C ARG A 353 -8.96 27.22 16.65
N HIS A 354 -10.26 27.41 16.90
CA HIS A 354 -10.89 27.16 18.20
C HIS A 354 -10.90 25.67 18.60
N LEU A 355 -10.80 24.75 17.63
CA LEU A 355 -10.78 23.29 17.87
C LEU A 355 -9.50 22.82 18.59
N ILE A 356 -8.44 23.63 18.56
CA ILE A 356 -7.11 23.25 19.05
C ILE A 356 -6.89 23.77 20.46
N ARG A 357 -6.30 22.97 21.36
CA ARG A 357 -5.97 23.41 22.73
C ARG A 357 -4.98 24.58 22.71
N HIS A 358 -5.09 25.49 23.67
CA HIS A 358 -4.27 26.70 23.74
C HIS A 358 -2.75 26.41 23.76
N GLN A 359 -2.33 25.38 24.51
CA GLN A 359 -0.94 24.94 24.58
C GLN A 359 -0.32 24.68 23.20
N TRP A 360 -1.04 23.95 22.33
CA TRP A 360 -0.55 23.64 20.98
C TRP A 360 -0.49 24.88 20.08
N ARG A 361 -1.39 25.85 20.27
CA ARG A 361 -1.35 27.11 19.51
C ARG A 361 -0.14 27.98 19.85
N GLN A 362 0.41 27.84 21.06
CA GLN A 362 1.62 28.56 21.47
C GLN A 362 2.90 27.85 21.00
N GLN A 363 2.87 26.52 20.88
CA GLN A 363 4.04 25.72 20.47
C GLN A 363 4.22 25.61 18.95
N LEU A 364 3.14 25.78 18.17
CA LEU A 364 3.15 25.64 16.71
C LEU A 364 3.08 27.01 16.04
N THR A 365 3.85 27.19 14.97
CA THR A 365 3.76 28.39 14.12
C THR A 365 2.44 28.34 13.34
N THR A 366 1.48 29.16 13.75
CA THR A 366 0.14 29.18 13.14
C THR A 366 0.12 30.08 11.90
N ILE A 367 -0.40 29.55 10.80
CA ILE A 367 -0.61 30.27 9.54
C ILE A 367 -2.09 30.14 9.18
N ASP A 368 -2.79 31.28 9.25
CA ASP A 368 -4.19 31.38 8.86
C ASP A 368 -4.28 31.64 7.35
N ILE A 369 -4.93 30.75 6.62
CA ILE A 369 -5.21 30.86 5.19
C ILE A 369 -6.71 31.20 5.05
N PRO A 370 -7.04 32.49 4.84
CA PRO A 370 -8.43 32.93 4.75
C PRO A 370 -9.05 32.49 3.42
N MET A 371 -10.38 32.66 3.33
CA MET A 371 -11.06 32.58 2.03
C MET A 371 -10.48 33.62 1.07
N PRO A 372 -10.40 33.30 -0.24
CA PRO A 372 -9.82 34.19 -1.22
C PRO A 372 -10.66 35.47 -1.34
N ASN A 373 -10.00 36.63 -1.27
CA ASN A 373 -10.67 37.92 -1.51
C ASN A 373 -11.08 38.05 -2.99
N THR A 374 -11.84 39.10 -3.32
CA THR A 374 -12.30 39.35 -4.69
C THR A 374 -11.16 39.40 -5.71
N GLU A 375 -10.07 40.08 -5.37
CA GLU A 375 -8.89 40.22 -6.26
C GLU A 375 -8.24 38.86 -6.55
N LEU A 376 -8.06 38.03 -5.53
CA LEU A 376 -7.46 36.70 -5.68
C LEU A 376 -8.39 35.73 -6.40
N ARG A 377 -9.72 35.83 -6.17
CA ARG A 377 -10.71 35.09 -6.96
C ARG A 377 -10.64 35.47 -8.43
N LEU A 378 -10.49 36.75 -8.74
CA LEU A 378 -10.31 37.22 -10.12
C LEU A 378 -9.05 36.63 -10.78
N GLN A 379 -7.91 36.65 -10.07
CA GLN A 379 -6.67 36.05 -10.53
C GLN A 379 -6.81 34.55 -10.77
N LEU A 380 -7.48 33.82 -9.86
CA LEU A 380 -7.78 32.40 -10.00
C LEU A 380 -8.56 32.10 -11.27
N TRP A 381 -9.61 32.86 -11.54
CA TRP A 381 -10.43 32.70 -12.74
C TRP A 381 -9.63 32.97 -14.02
N GLN A 382 -8.81 34.01 -14.03
CA GLN A 382 -7.96 34.35 -15.19
C GLN A 382 -6.90 33.28 -15.47
N GLN A 383 -6.33 32.66 -14.42
CA GLN A 383 -5.38 31.56 -14.60
C GLN A 383 -6.02 30.28 -15.15
N ILE A 384 -7.27 29.98 -14.76
CA ILE A 384 -8.01 28.82 -15.27
C ILE A 384 -8.40 29.02 -16.74
N PHE A 385 -8.71 30.25 -17.13
CA PHE A 385 -9.14 30.61 -18.49
C PHE A 385 -8.18 31.64 -19.11
N PRO A 386 -6.94 31.25 -19.45
CA PRO A 386 -5.93 32.19 -19.95
C PRO A 386 -6.30 32.82 -21.31
N ASN A 387 -7.01 32.07 -22.16
CA ASN A 387 -7.53 32.56 -23.44
C ASN A 387 -8.89 33.29 -23.30
N GLY A 388 -9.36 33.47 -22.06
CA GLY A 388 -10.69 33.97 -21.75
C GLY A 388 -11.80 32.96 -22.05
N VAL A 389 -13.03 33.38 -21.78
CA VAL A 389 -14.27 32.69 -22.17
C VAL A 389 -14.91 33.54 -23.25
N LYS A 390 -15.31 32.93 -24.36
CA LYS A 390 -15.90 33.63 -25.50
C LYS A 390 -17.12 34.44 -25.04
N SER A 391 -17.18 35.71 -25.46
CA SER A 391 -18.21 36.68 -25.04
C SER A 391 -18.19 37.08 -23.57
N MET A 392 -17.12 36.81 -22.81
CA MET A 392 -16.95 37.31 -21.45
C MET A 392 -16.00 38.54 -21.42
N GLY A 393 -16.57 39.74 -21.26
CA GLY A 393 -15.78 40.97 -21.08
C GLY A 393 -15.14 41.07 -19.69
N LYS A 394 -14.08 41.90 -19.53
CA LYS A 394 -13.35 42.10 -18.25
C LYS A 394 -14.26 42.44 -17.06
N VAL A 395 -15.30 43.24 -17.29
CA VAL A 395 -16.29 43.67 -16.27
C VAL A 395 -17.15 42.49 -15.73
N ARG A 396 -17.28 41.40 -16.50
CA ARG A 396 -18.04 40.21 -16.07
C ARG A 396 -17.24 39.31 -15.13
N TRP A 397 -15.91 39.30 -15.24
CA TRP A 397 -15.05 38.55 -14.33
C TRP A 397 -14.99 39.18 -12.94
N THR A 398 -14.99 40.51 -12.86
CA THR A 398 -15.02 41.22 -11.58
C THR A 398 -16.34 40.98 -10.85
N THR A 399 -17.48 41.07 -11.56
CA THR A 399 -18.81 40.79 -10.97
C THR A 399 -18.99 39.33 -10.55
N LEU A 400 -18.41 38.37 -11.28
CA LEU A 400 -18.38 36.96 -10.86
C LEU A 400 -17.51 36.75 -9.62
N ALA A 401 -16.32 37.36 -9.60
CA ALA A 401 -15.42 37.31 -8.46
C ALA A 401 -16.01 38.02 -7.23
N GLU A 402 -16.81 39.07 -7.38
CA GLU A 402 -17.50 39.75 -6.28
C GLU A 402 -18.67 38.91 -5.76
N GLY A 403 -19.54 38.45 -6.66
CA GLY A 403 -20.84 37.86 -6.33
C GLY A 403 -20.81 36.48 -5.69
N LEU A 404 -19.73 35.70 -5.85
CA LEU A 404 -19.67 34.31 -5.38
C LEU A 404 -18.47 34.05 -4.45
N SER A 405 -18.71 33.90 -3.15
CA SER A 405 -17.71 33.53 -2.14
C SER A 405 -17.27 32.07 -2.26
N LEU A 406 -16.40 31.80 -3.24
CA LEU A 406 -15.89 30.46 -3.54
C LEU A 406 -14.47 30.26 -3.03
N SER A 407 -14.17 29.06 -2.54
CA SER A 407 -12.82 28.61 -2.22
C SER A 407 -11.98 28.36 -3.48
N THR A 408 -10.66 28.34 -3.31
CA THR A 408 -9.71 28.01 -4.38
C THR A 408 -10.04 26.67 -5.04
N GLN A 409 -10.39 25.65 -4.26
CA GLN A 409 -10.76 24.33 -4.76
C GLN A 409 -12.05 24.36 -5.58
N GLN A 410 -13.10 25.05 -5.11
CA GLN A 410 -14.35 25.20 -5.85
C GLN A 410 -14.13 25.89 -7.19
N ILE A 411 -13.37 26.99 -7.22
CA ILE A 411 -13.04 27.71 -8.45
C ILE A 411 -12.32 26.79 -9.44
N THR A 412 -11.33 26.01 -8.98
CA THR A 412 -10.63 25.06 -9.84
C THR A 412 -11.52 23.91 -10.35
N GLU A 413 -12.45 23.41 -9.53
CA GLU A 413 -13.36 22.34 -9.93
C GLU A 413 -14.36 22.85 -10.97
N ILE A 414 -14.96 24.02 -10.74
CA ILE A 414 -15.84 24.68 -11.71
C ILE A 414 -15.09 24.93 -13.02
N GLY A 415 -13.84 25.39 -12.95
CA GLY A 415 -12.98 25.56 -14.12
C GLY A 415 -12.81 24.29 -14.94
N ARG A 416 -12.45 23.19 -14.26
CA ARG A 416 -12.24 21.88 -14.88
C ARG A 416 -13.53 21.30 -15.46
N MET A 417 -14.65 21.48 -14.78
CA MET A 417 -15.98 21.08 -15.27
C MET A 417 -16.36 21.88 -16.51
N THR A 418 -16.13 23.19 -16.49
CA THR A 418 -16.42 24.09 -17.62
C THR A 418 -15.63 23.68 -18.87
N GLN A 419 -14.34 23.33 -18.71
CA GLN A 419 -13.52 22.80 -19.80
C GLN A 419 -14.03 21.45 -20.31
N ARG A 420 -14.44 20.53 -19.42
CA ARG A 420 -15.04 19.24 -19.82
C ARG A 420 -16.36 19.41 -20.58
N LEU A 421 -17.19 20.36 -20.18
CA LEU A 421 -18.46 20.65 -20.85
C LEU A 421 -18.24 21.26 -22.24
N ALA A 422 -17.20 22.08 -22.40
CA ALA A 422 -16.82 22.61 -23.71
C ALA A 422 -16.19 21.55 -24.64
N GLY A 423 -15.47 20.58 -24.08
CA GLY A 423 -14.78 19.56 -24.89
C GLY A 423 -13.70 20.19 -25.78
N ASP A 424 -13.81 19.98 -27.10
CA ASP A 424 -12.94 20.58 -28.11
C ASP A 424 -13.47 21.93 -28.63
N GLU A 425 -14.67 22.35 -28.20
CA GLU A 425 -15.25 23.63 -28.58
C GLU A 425 -14.69 24.79 -27.75
N GLU A 426 -14.81 26.02 -28.27
CA GLU A 426 -14.45 27.21 -27.51
C GLU A 426 -15.34 27.36 -26.26
N ILE A 427 -14.73 27.73 -25.14
CA ILE A 427 -15.42 27.85 -23.86
C ILE A 427 -16.39 29.05 -23.91
N THR A 428 -17.68 28.79 -23.68
CA THR A 428 -18.74 29.82 -23.65
C THR A 428 -19.25 30.09 -22.24
N ILE A 429 -19.95 31.21 -22.05
CA ILE A 429 -20.61 31.56 -20.78
C ILE A 429 -21.62 30.49 -20.34
N ASN A 430 -22.27 29.82 -21.28
CA ASN A 430 -23.28 28.79 -20.97
C ASN A 430 -22.64 27.58 -20.31
N HIS A 431 -21.45 27.17 -20.76
CA HIS A 431 -20.69 26.08 -20.13
C HIS A 431 -20.30 26.43 -18.70
N LEU A 432 -19.92 27.69 -18.43
CA LEU A 432 -19.61 28.16 -17.08
C LEU A 432 -20.86 28.20 -16.18
N GLN A 433 -21.99 28.68 -16.68
CA GLN A 433 -23.26 28.70 -15.93
C GLN A 433 -23.76 27.28 -15.62
N GLN A 434 -23.62 26.35 -16.57
CA GLN A 434 -23.94 24.95 -16.32
C GLN A 434 -23.05 24.34 -15.25
N ALA A 435 -21.73 24.59 -15.29
CA ALA A 435 -20.80 24.11 -14.26
C ALA A 435 -21.11 24.71 -12.87
N LEU A 436 -21.45 26.00 -12.81
CA LEU A 436 -21.87 26.68 -11.58
C LEU A 436 -23.17 26.07 -11.00
N ASN A 437 -24.19 25.88 -11.83
CA ASN A 437 -25.46 25.27 -11.41
C ASN A 437 -25.28 23.83 -10.91
N GLN A 438 -24.39 23.04 -11.52
CA GLN A 438 -24.09 21.68 -11.08
C GLN A 438 -23.35 21.62 -9.73
N GLN A 439 -22.69 22.70 -9.33
CA GLN A 439 -22.07 22.87 -8.00
C GLN A 439 -22.97 23.67 -7.04
N GLU A 440 -24.27 23.79 -7.36
CA GLU A 440 -25.28 24.51 -6.57
C GLU A 440 -24.96 26.01 -6.34
N HIS A 441 -24.18 26.60 -7.23
CA HIS A 441 -23.84 28.02 -7.20
C HIS A 441 -24.62 28.78 -8.28
N PHE A 442 -25.45 29.73 -7.88
CA PHE A 442 -26.26 30.52 -8.80
C PHE A 442 -25.65 31.91 -9.01
N TRP A 443 -25.26 32.19 -10.26
CA TRP A 443 -24.82 33.52 -10.68
C TRP A 443 -25.59 33.95 -11.93
N LYS A 444 -26.27 35.09 -11.84
CA LYS A 444 -26.96 35.71 -12.97
C LYS A 444 -26.12 36.89 -13.47
N LEU A 445 -25.89 36.92 -14.78
CA LEU A 445 -25.46 38.16 -15.43
C LEU A 445 -26.53 39.23 -15.15
N ARG A 446 -26.14 40.34 -14.53
CA ARG A 446 -26.93 41.56 -14.53
C ARG A 446 -26.51 42.44 -15.69
#